data_AF-A0A8C8H3G3-F1
#
_entry.id   AF-A0A8C8H3G3-F1
#
_cell.length_a   1.000
_cell.length_b   1.000
_cell.length_c   1.000
_cell.angle_alpha   90.00
_cell.angle_beta   90.00
_cell.angle_gamma   90.00
#
_symmetry.space_group_name_H-M   'P 1'
#
loop_
_entity.id
_entity.type
_entity.pdbx_description
1 polymer ?
#
loop_
_entity_poly.entity_id
_entity_poly.type
_entity_poly.pdbx_seq_one_letter_code
_entity_poly.pdbx_strand_id
1 'polypeptide(L)'
;SINETLTFYLSRFLIDPGRNALVDPACRWKFPIPYILADSLDLNAKGVIFQAFEMYRLKSCVDFKPYEGEKSFIKFEKLDGCWSMVGDLQTGQQLSLGPSCDYKGTIMHELLHALGFYHEQSRTDRDDYVDIWWDQVLPGMDHNFDKYADDFITDQNTPYDYESIMHYGPYSFNKDPRYPTITAKDPEMTKVLGQYNDFSSLDLLRLNRMYNCSSSLTLLDQCAFETVNTCGMIQNRNDDGDWVRTMSQPGSHDHTLIGQCKDAGFFMNFYTDTGRAGDSAFLESRVLHPKRNLQCLQFFYKMTGSSKDKLVVWTRKEDAKGKVLSPTAAGNFIGDDDHSWKIAHVPLTMDSKFRYAFQGIRGDPANSLGGIQVDDITLAETRCPSGTWRIKNFSEYMKSYATGEYIQSPRFYSPEGYAFGIQLLPNSYYDGYIGAFFHLSTGENDQALEWPAGNRQVTITLLDQNSDVRQRQSFSYSFTTSPTHLIPDSNILYWDNPSKMGTYDPSCDCYHGWTWGWNAYFSHYHLNSRSYLKNDDLILFVEFEDLTPLIKSEVPIKSPVQLRSQD
;
A
#
# COMPACT_ATOMS: atom_id res chain seq x y z
N SER A 1 12.89 -17.10 -9.19
CA SER A 1 12.48 -16.52 -10.48
C SER A 1 11.04 -16.95 -10.75
N ILE A 2 10.24 -16.08 -11.36
CA ILE A 2 8.83 -16.31 -11.73
C ILE A 2 8.83 -17.02 -13.09
N ASN A 3 8.05 -18.09 -13.27
CA ASN A 3 8.16 -18.96 -14.45
C ASN A 3 6.83 -19.04 -15.21
N GLU A 4 6.82 -18.76 -16.52
CA GLU A 4 5.66 -19.01 -17.39
C GLU A 4 5.88 -20.35 -18.12
N THR A 5 5.16 -21.42 -17.78
CA THR A 5 5.42 -22.73 -18.43
C THR A 5 4.23 -23.39 -19.12
N LEU A 6 3.09 -22.73 -19.38
CA LEU A 6 1.95 -23.43 -20.02
C LEU A 6 0.99 -22.51 -20.82
N THR A 7 1.41 -21.87 -21.92
CA THR A 7 0.45 -21.51 -23.01
C THR A 7 1.13 -21.27 -24.36
N PHE A 8 1.39 -22.31 -25.14
CA PHE A 8 1.71 -22.21 -26.57
C PHE A 8 0.50 -22.69 -27.37
N TYR A 9 -0.05 -21.90 -28.30
CA TYR A 9 -0.50 -22.35 -29.64
C TYR A 9 -1.21 -21.23 -30.44
N LEU A 10 -0.69 -21.00 -31.67
CA LEU A 10 -1.31 -20.36 -32.88
C LEU A 10 -1.44 -18.82 -32.80
N SER A 11 -1.08 -18.00 -33.80
CA SER A 11 -0.94 -18.16 -35.26
C SER A 11 0.05 -17.11 -35.83
N ARG A 12 0.39 -17.20 -37.13
CA ARG A 12 1.24 -16.24 -37.87
C ARG A 12 0.39 -15.52 -38.92
N PHE A 13 0.50 -14.19 -39.06
CA PHE A 13 0.65 -13.43 -40.33
C PHE A 13 1.00 -11.95 -40.02
N LEU A 14 1.87 -11.36 -40.85
CA LEU A 14 2.66 -10.10 -40.67
C LEU A 14 1.86 -8.77 -40.71
N ILE A 15 2.09 -7.82 -39.77
CA ILE A 15 2.20 -6.31 -39.89
C ILE A 15 2.83 -5.70 -38.58
N ASP A 16 3.59 -4.58 -38.68
CA ASP A 16 4.02 -3.45 -37.76
C ASP A 16 3.87 -3.54 -36.19
N PRO A 17 4.84 -3.02 -35.37
CA PRO A 17 5.20 -3.53 -34.02
C PRO A 17 4.55 -2.91 -32.75
N GLY A 18 4.37 -3.72 -31.70
CA GLY A 18 4.49 -3.36 -30.24
C GLY A 18 3.31 -3.77 -29.31
N ARG A 19 3.38 -4.83 -28.45
CA ARG A 19 2.21 -5.38 -27.67
C ARG A 19 2.47 -6.14 -26.31
N ASN A 20 1.59 -6.20 -25.27
CA ASN A 20 1.79 -6.99 -23.99
C ASN A 20 0.56 -7.64 -23.25
N ALA A 21 -0.69 -7.41 -23.65
CA ALA A 21 -1.90 -7.89 -22.96
C ALA A 21 -2.77 -8.79 -23.85
N LEU A 22 -3.40 -9.86 -23.35
CA LEU A 22 -4.21 -10.77 -24.17
C LEU A 22 -5.31 -10.03 -24.95
N VAL A 23 -5.48 -10.32 -26.24
CA VAL A 23 -6.48 -9.65 -27.10
C VAL A 23 -7.88 -10.25 -26.95
N ASP A 24 -7.99 -11.58 -26.78
CA ASP A 24 -9.28 -12.29 -26.79
C ASP A 24 -10.19 -11.93 -25.60
N PRO A 25 -11.37 -11.32 -25.83
CA PRO A 25 -12.34 -11.02 -24.77
C PRO A 25 -12.88 -12.27 -24.05
N ALA A 26 -12.82 -13.46 -24.65
CA ALA A 26 -13.28 -14.71 -24.04
C ALA A 26 -12.40 -15.14 -22.84
N CYS A 27 -11.15 -14.66 -22.77
CA CYS A 27 -10.22 -14.90 -21.68
C CYS A 27 -10.33 -13.85 -20.56
N ARG A 28 -11.36 -12.99 -20.57
CA ARG A 28 -11.55 -11.96 -19.54
C ARG A 28 -12.36 -12.50 -18.37
N TRP A 29 -11.90 -12.19 -17.17
CA TRP A 29 -12.66 -12.45 -15.95
C TRP A 29 -13.93 -11.61 -15.86
N LYS A 30 -14.96 -12.17 -15.24
CA LYS A 30 -16.09 -11.40 -14.72
C LYS A 30 -15.85 -11.12 -13.24
N PHE A 31 -16.06 -9.86 -12.84
CA PHE A 31 -15.88 -9.46 -11.45
C PHE A 31 -17.17 -9.60 -10.64
N PRO A 32 -17.09 -9.96 -9.35
CA PRO A 32 -15.86 -10.33 -8.61
C PRO A 32 -15.30 -11.71 -8.99
N ILE A 33 -13.97 -11.85 -9.01
CA ILE A 33 -13.25 -13.12 -9.27
C ILE A 33 -13.42 -14.06 -8.06
N PRO A 34 -13.98 -15.26 -8.24
CA PRO A 34 -14.05 -16.25 -7.17
C PRO A 34 -12.68 -16.82 -6.84
N TYR A 35 -12.33 -16.93 -5.56
CA TYR A 35 -11.05 -17.50 -5.12
C TYR A 35 -11.20 -18.58 -4.04
N ILE A 36 -10.22 -19.48 -4.01
CA ILE A 36 -10.01 -20.47 -2.96
C ILE A 36 -8.59 -20.31 -2.42
N LEU A 37 -8.44 -20.23 -1.10
CA LEU A 37 -7.14 -20.26 -0.43
C LEU A 37 -6.92 -21.67 0.12
N ALA A 38 -6.05 -22.45 -0.53
CA ALA A 38 -5.79 -23.82 -0.08
C ALA A 38 -5.10 -23.87 1.29
N ASP A 39 -5.30 -24.97 2.01
CA ASP A 39 -4.68 -25.19 3.31
C ASP A 39 -3.18 -25.49 3.19
N SER A 40 -2.69 -25.72 1.96
CA SER A 40 -1.26 -25.86 1.65
C SER A 40 -0.48 -24.54 1.74
N LEU A 41 -1.16 -23.39 1.64
CA LEU A 41 -0.51 -22.07 1.69
C LEU A 41 0.06 -21.77 3.08
N ASP A 42 1.23 -21.13 3.09
CA ASP A 42 1.75 -20.52 4.31
C ASP A 42 0.77 -19.47 4.83
N LEU A 43 0.62 -19.39 6.16
CA LEU A 43 -0.32 -18.46 6.79
C LEU A 43 -0.01 -16.99 6.41
N ASN A 44 1.27 -16.65 6.29
CA ASN A 44 1.71 -15.33 5.84
C ASN A 44 1.20 -15.03 4.42
N ALA A 45 1.36 -15.98 3.48
CA ALA A 45 0.89 -15.82 2.11
C ALA A 45 -0.62 -15.55 2.07
N LYS A 46 -1.44 -16.24 2.88
CA LYS A 46 -2.89 -15.98 2.97
C LYS A 46 -3.20 -14.53 3.36
N GLY A 47 -2.48 -13.96 4.34
CA GLY A 47 -2.63 -12.56 4.71
C GLY A 47 -2.19 -11.60 3.59
N VAL A 48 -1.04 -11.87 2.95
CA VAL A 48 -0.52 -11.00 1.88
C VAL A 48 -1.39 -11.05 0.61
N ILE A 49 -2.08 -12.16 0.33
CA ILE A 49 -3.09 -12.22 -0.75
C ILE A 49 -4.21 -11.19 -0.51
N PHE A 50 -4.68 -11.04 0.74
CA PHE A 50 -5.68 -10.02 1.05
C PHE A 50 -5.14 -8.60 0.90
N GLN A 51 -3.87 -8.35 1.25
CA GLN A 51 -3.24 -7.07 0.99
C GLN A 51 -3.20 -6.77 -0.53
N ALA A 52 -2.86 -7.75 -1.35
CA ALA A 52 -2.89 -7.61 -2.81
C ALA A 52 -4.32 -7.33 -3.34
N PHE A 53 -5.34 -8.03 -2.84
CA PHE A 53 -6.74 -7.77 -3.21
C PHE A 53 -7.16 -6.34 -2.88
N GLU A 54 -6.77 -5.79 -1.73
CA GLU A 54 -7.07 -4.41 -1.37
C GLU A 54 -6.38 -3.41 -2.31
N MET A 55 -5.17 -3.71 -2.81
CA MET A 55 -4.52 -2.87 -3.83
C MET A 55 -5.30 -2.84 -5.15
N TYR A 56 -5.78 -4.01 -5.61
CA TYR A 56 -6.63 -4.09 -6.80
C TYR A 56 -7.93 -3.29 -6.61
N ARG A 57 -8.61 -3.43 -5.47
CA ARG A 57 -9.85 -2.69 -5.14
C ARG A 57 -9.63 -1.18 -5.07
N LEU A 58 -8.49 -0.75 -4.53
CA LEU A 58 -8.14 0.67 -4.36
C LEU A 58 -7.75 1.33 -5.69
N LYS A 59 -7.12 0.60 -6.61
CA LYS A 59 -6.53 1.18 -7.82
C LYS A 59 -7.27 0.84 -9.12
N SER A 60 -8.23 -0.09 -9.06
CA SER A 60 -8.99 -0.56 -10.22
C SER A 60 -10.43 -0.93 -9.85
N CYS A 61 -11.17 -1.44 -10.83
CA CYS A 61 -12.48 -2.05 -10.63
C CYS A 61 -12.45 -3.57 -10.39
N VAL A 62 -11.26 -4.17 -10.31
CA VAL A 62 -11.09 -5.62 -10.06
C VAL A 62 -11.46 -5.93 -8.62
N ASP A 63 -12.30 -6.93 -8.44
CA ASP A 63 -12.73 -7.42 -7.13
C ASP A 63 -12.57 -8.93 -7.03
N PHE A 64 -12.54 -9.42 -5.80
CA PHE A 64 -12.37 -10.82 -5.44
C PHE A 64 -13.44 -11.22 -4.42
N LYS A 65 -13.98 -12.44 -4.55
CA LYS A 65 -14.91 -13.00 -3.57
C LYS A 65 -14.59 -14.46 -3.25
N PRO A 66 -14.93 -14.96 -2.05
CA PRO A 66 -14.82 -16.39 -1.76
C PRO A 66 -15.60 -17.23 -2.78
N TYR A 67 -15.07 -18.39 -3.14
CA TYR A 67 -15.71 -19.36 -4.01
C TYR A 67 -16.99 -19.95 -3.38
N GLU A 68 -18.08 -19.97 -4.14
CA GLU A 68 -19.39 -20.48 -3.72
C GLU A 68 -19.94 -21.58 -4.66
N GLY A 69 -19.22 -21.93 -5.72
CA GLY A 69 -19.62 -22.96 -6.68
C GLY A 69 -19.48 -22.57 -8.15
N GLU A 70 -18.78 -21.48 -8.44
CA GLU A 70 -18.62 -20.93 -9.77
C GLU A 70 -17.83 -21.86 -10.69
N LYS A 71 -18.10 -21.81 -11.99
CA LYS A 71 -17.35 -22.64 -12.95
C LYS A 71 -15.89 -22.22 -13.07
N SER A 72 -15.64 -20.90 -13.05
CA SER A 72 -14.30 -20.31 -13.13
C SER A 72 -13.95 -19.67 -11.79
N PHE A 73 -12.72 -19.91 -11.34
CA PHE A 73 -12.17 -19.43 -10.07
C PHE A 73 -10.65 -19.57 -10.06
N ILE A 74 -9.99 -18.84 -9.17
CA ILE A 74 -8.55 -18.98 -8.91
C ILE A 74 -8.34 -19.75 -7.61
N LYS A 75 -7.62 -20.87 -7.67
CA LYS A 75 -7.18 -21.62 -6.48
C LYS A 75 -5.72 -21.28 -6.18
N PHE A 76 -5.50 -20.56 -5.08
CA PHE A 76 -4.16 -20.26 -4.58
C PHE A 76 -3.62 -21.46 -3.82
N GLU A 77 -2.46 -21.97 -4.21
CA GLU A 77 -1.84 -23.16 -3.64
C GLU A 77 -0.33 -22.99 -3.48
N LYS A 78 0.27 -23.70 -2.52
CA LYS A 78 1.72 -23.77 -2.40
C LYS A 78 2.26 -24.90 -3.27
N LEU A 79 2.70 -24.55 -4.48
CA LEU A 79 3.42 -25.45 -5.40
C LEU A 79 4.86 -24.95 -5.58
N ASP A 80 5.59 -25.52 -6.54
CA ASP A 80 6.97 -25.11 -6.81
C ASP A 80 6.99 -23.78 -7.60
N GLY A 81 7.59 -22.76 -6.99
CA GLY A 81 7.76 -21.42 -7.58
C GLY A 81 6.52 -20.53 -7.51
N CYS A 82 6.63 -19.33 -8.09
CA CYS A 82 5.54 -18.37 -8.25
C CYS A 82 5.14 -18.38 -9.73
N TRP A 83 3.87 -18.66 -10.01
CA TRP A 83 3.33 -18.65 -11.37
C TRP A 83 1.80 -18.63 -11.37
N SER A 84 1.25 -18.22 -12.51
CA SER A 84 -0.19 -18.16 -12.77
C SER A 84 -0.49 -18.50 -14.23
N MET A 85 -1.74 -18.88 -14.50
CA MET A 85 -2.24 -18.98 -15.88
C MET A 85 -2.55 -17.58 -16.42
N VAL A 86 -2.40 -17.36 -17.72
CA VAL A 86 -2.68 -16.05 -18.32
C VAL A 86 -4.12 -15.93 -18.80
N GLY A 87 -4.92 -15.08 -18.15
CA GLY A 87 -6.35 -14.92 -18.41
C GLY A 87 -7.27 -15.93 -17.70
N ASP A 88 -8.58 -15.80 -17.93
CA ASP A 88 -9.63 -16.71 -17.46
C ASP A 88 -9.75 -17.92 -18.40
N LEU A 89 -9.36 -19.11 -17.93
CA LEU A 89 -9.50 -20.37 -18.67
C LEU A 89 -10.94 -20.88 -18.78
N GLN A 90 -11.92 -20.14 -18.23
CA GLN A 90 -13.34 -20.48 -18.17
C GLN A 90 -13.64 -21.78 -17.38
N THR A 91 -12.69 -22.17 -16.54
CA THR A 91 -12.69 -23.30 -15.61
C THR A 91 -11.90 -22.91 -14.36
N GLY A 92 -11.96 -23.71 -13.29
CA GLY A 92 -11.03 -23.53 -12.17
C GLY A 92 -9.58 -23.59 -12.63
N GLN A 93 -8.75 -22.64 -12.19
CA GLN A 93 -7.32 -22.58 -12.49
C GLN A 93 -6.49 -22.35 -11.23
N GLN A 94 -5.25 -22.84 -11.25
CA GLN A 94 -4.32 -22.73 -10.13
C GLN A 94 -3.46 -21.47 -10.25
N LEU A 95 -3.07 -20.92 -9.11
CA LEU A 95 -2.04 -19.90 -8.96
C LEU A 95 -1.10 -20.36 -7.85
N SER A 96 0.18 -20.55 -8.19
CA SER A 96 1.18 -21.06 -7.26
C SER A 96 1.85 -19.92 -6.49
N LEU A 97 1.87 -20.05 -5.17
CA LEU A 97 2.67 -19.25 -4.26
C LEU A 97 3.55 -20.18 -3.44
N GLY A 98 4.67 -20.59 -4.04
CA GLY A 98 5.70 -21.40 -3.41
C GLY A 98 6.52 -20.67 -2.34
N PRO A 99 7.61 -21.30 -1.86
CA PRO A 99 8.55 -20.65 -0.96
C PRO A 99 9.06 -19.31 -1.52
N SER A 100 9.06 -18.26 -0.69
CA SER A 100 9.50 -16.90 -1.05
C SER A 100 8.63 -16.17 -2.10
N CYS A 101 7.38 -16.62 -2.30
CA CYS A 101 6.39 -15.93 -3.15
C CYS A 101 5.40 -15.06 -2.35
N ASP A 102 5.53 -15.02 -1.03
CA ASP A 102 4.61 -14.35 -0.10
C ASP A 102 4.86 -12.84 0.05
N TYR A 103 5.34 -12.20 -1.02
CA TYR A 103 5.50 -10.75 -1.11
C TYR A 103 4.31 -10.13 -1.86
N LYS A 104 3.85 -8.96 -1.41
CA LYS A 104 2.70 -8.26 -1.98
C LYS A 104 2.85 -8.05 -3.49
N GLY A 105 3.99 -7.54 -3.93
CA GLY A 105 4.26 -7.31 -5.35
C GLY A 105 4.28 -8.58 -6.18
N THR A 106 4.84 -9.68 -5.67
CA THR A 106 4.81 -10.99 -6.34
C THR A 106 3.39 -11.47 -6.55
N ILE A 107 2.54 -11.43 -5.51
CA ILE A 107 1.15 -11.86 -5.64
C ILE A 107 0.38 -10.96 -6.61
N MET A 108 0.64 -9.65 -6.59
CA MET A 108 0.04 -8.71 -7.56
C MET A 108 0.45 -9.04 -9.00
N HIS A 109 1.71 -9.40 -9.23
CA HIS A 109 2.24 -9.84 -10.53
C HIS A 109 1.53 -11.11 -11.02
N GLU A 110 1.43 -12.15 -10.18
CA GLU A 110 0.73 -13.39 -10.56
C GLU A 110 -0.77 -13.18 -10.83
N LEU A 111 -1.39 -12.23 -10.12
CA LEU A 111 -2.75 -11.81 -10.39
C LEU A 111 -2.89 -11.04 -11.71
N LEU A 112 -1.89 -10.26 -12.14
CA LEU A 112 -1.90 -9.60 -13.44
C LEU A 112 -1.81 -10.62 -14.57
N HIS A 113 -0.99 -11.66 -14.41
CA HIS A 113 -1.04 -12.83 -15.30
C HIS A 113 -2.45 -13.40 -15.36
N ALA A 114 -3.06 -13.72 -14.21
CA ALA A 114 -4.43 -14.23 -14.17
C ALA A 114 -5.44 -13.31 -14.88
N LEU A 115 -5.24 -11.99 -14.83
CA LEU A 115 -6.08 -11.00 -15.49
C LEU A 115 -5.83 -10.86 -17.00
N GLY A 116 -4.75 -11.47 -17.52
CA GLY A 116 -4.45 -11.58 -18.94
C GLY A 116 -3.27 -10.75 -19.42
N PHE A 117 -2.30 -10.45 -18.55
CA PHE A 117 -1.07 -9.72 -18.91
C PHE A 117 0.12 -10.67 -19.01
N TYR A 118 0.94 -10.47 -20.04
CA TYR A 118 2.26 -11.09 -20.14
C TYR A 118 3.33 -10.12 -19.61
N HIS A 119 4.56 -10.61 -19.50
CA HIS A 119 5.68 -9.77 -19.08
C HIS A 119 5.98 -8.62 -20.04
N GLU A 120 6.44 -7.49 -19.48
CA GLU A 120 6.80 -6.30 -20.25
C GLU A 120 8.00 -6.56 -21.18
N GLN A 121 9.00 -7.34 -20.73
CA GLN A 121 10.15 -7.68 -21.58
C GLN A 121 9.85 -8.70 -22.68
N SER A 122 8.62 -9.23 -22.74
CA SER A 122 8.14 -10.12 -23.80
C SER A 122 7.39 -9.36 -24.89
N ARG A 123 7.32 -8.02 -24.78
CA ARG A 123 6.77 -7.14 -25.82
C ARG A 123 7.47 -7.34 -27.16
N THR A 124 6.73 -7.19 -28.25
CA THR A 124 7.26 -7.31 -29.63
C THR A 124 8.36 -6.29 -29.95
N ASP A 125 8.23 -5.08 -29.40
CA ASP A 125 9.15 -3.95 -29.54
C ASP A 125 10.25 -3.90 -28.45
N ARG A 126 10.34 -4.90 -27.56
CA ARG A 126 11.26 -4.84 -26.40
C ARG A 126 12.74 -4.65 -26.79
N ASP A 127 13.16 -5.17 -27.95
CA ASP A 127 14.55 -5.04 -28.43
C ASP A 127 14.92 -3.60 -28.79
N ASP A 128 13.97 -2.65 -28.83
CA ASP A 128 14.25 -1.22 -28.95
C ASP A 128 14.66 -0.58 -27.62
N TYR A 129 14.34 -1.23 -26.49
CA TYR A 129 14.45 -0.68 -25.14
C TYR A 129 15.44 -1.45 -24.25
N VAL A 130 15.57 -2.76 -24.45
CA VAL A 130 16.43 -3.64 -23.66
C VAL A 130 17.22 -4.61 -24.54
N ASP A 131 18.38 -5.02 -24.06
CA ASP A 131 19.21 -6.09 -24.61
C ASP A 131 19.07 -7.35 -23.75
N ILE A 132 18.88 -8.51 -24.41
CA ILE A 132 18.91 -9.82 -23.75
C ILE A 132 20.26 -10.48 -23.97
N TRP A 133 20.94 -10.78 -22.86
CA TRP A 133 22.21 -11.49 -22.84
C TRP A 133 21.96 -13.00 -22.81
N TRP A 134 21.55 -13.56 -23.94
CA TRP A 134 21.19 -14.98 -24.09
C TRP A 134 22.27 -15.93 -23.60
N ASP A 135 23.54 -15.57 -23.78
CA ASP A 135 24.66 -16.37 -23.29
C ASP A 135 24.71 -16.42 -21.76
N GLN A 136 24.12 -15.46 -21.04
CA GLN A 136 24.04 -15.41 -19.59
C GLN A 136 22.77 -16.07 -19.02
N VAL A 137 21.82 -16.47 -19.87
CA VAL A 137 20.59 -17.16 -19.44
C VAL A 137 20.92 -18.61 -19.04
N LEU A 138 20.28 -19.08 -17.96
CA LEU A 138 20.37 -20.48 -17.53
C LEU A 138 19.90 -21.42 -18.66
N PRO A 139 20.65 -22.48 -19.01
CA PRO A 139 20.24 -23.40 -20.07
C PRO A 139 18.84 -23.96 -19.85
N GLY A 140 17.96 -23.81 -20.84
CA GLY A 140 16.57 -24.27 -20.79
C GLY A 140 15.58 -23.22 -20.27
N MET A 141 16.05 -22.06 -19.82
CA MET A 141 15.23 -20.93 -19.39
C MET A 141 15.06 -19.86 -20.48
N ASP A 142 15.59 -20.09 -21.69
CA ASP A 142 15.55 -19.15 -22.82
C ASP A 142 14.11 -18.73 -23.18
N HIS A 143 13.17 -19.67 -23.10
CA HIS A 143 11.75 -19.43 -23.41
C HIS A 143 11.10 -18.34 -22.55
N ASN A 144 11.62 -18.07 -21.34
CA ASN A 144 11.13 -16.99 -20.48
C ASN A 144 11.44 -15.58 -21.00
N PHE A 145 12.26 -15.47 -22.06
CA PHE A 145 12.63 -14.22 -22.71
C PHE A 145 12.11 -14.13 -24.15
N ASP A 146 11.29 -15.10 -24.58
CA ASP A 146 10.68 -15.08 -25.90
C ASP A 146 9.69 -13.91 -26.02
N LYS A 147 9.65 -13.31 -27.22
CA LYS A 147 8.66 -12.29 -27.56
C LYS A 147 7.39 -12.96 -28.06
N TYR A 148 6.23 -12.41 -27.70
CA TYR A 148 4.95 -12.86 -28.25
C TYR A 148 4.68 -12.22 -29.62
N ALA A 149 3.74 -12.75 -30.40
CA ALA A 149 3.38 -12.20 -31.71
C ALA A 149 2.32 -11.09 -31.59
N ASP A 150 2.30 -10.16 -32.55
CA ASP A 150 1.38 -9.01 -32.51
C ASP A 150 -0.11 -9.42 -32.56
N ASP A 151 -0.50 -10.55 -33.16
CA ASP A 151 -1.90 -11.00 -33.16
C ASP A 151 -2.37 -11.57 -31.80
N PHE A 152 -1.45 -11.82 -30.87
CA PHE A 152 -1.71 -12.51 -29.61
C PHE A 152 -1.85 -11.56 -28.41
N ILE A 153 -1.04 -10.49 -28.39
CA ILE A 153 -0.94 -9.49 -27.31
C ILE A 153 -1.38 -8.11 -27.83
N THR A 154 -1.61 -7.11 -26.96
CA THR A 154 -1.78 -5.66 -27.29
C THR A 154 -1.11 -4.78 -26.25
N ASP A 155 -0.42 -3.70 -26.62
CA ASP A 155 0.19 -2.74 -25.68
C ASP A 155 -0.84 -1.74 -25.13
N GLN A 156 -2.05 -1.77 -25.69
CA GLN A 156 -3.12 -0.82 -25.46
C GLN A 156 -2.69 0.64 -25.70
N ASN A 157 -1.81 0.87 -26.68
CA ASN A 157 -1.26 2.17 -27.06
C ASN A 157 -0.60 2.89 -25.86
N THR A 158 0.39 2.25 -25.25
CA THR A 158 1.22 2.83 -24.19
C THR A 158 2.71 2.55 -24.44
N PRO A 159 3.60 3.47 -24.02
CA PRO A 159 5.04 3.28 -24.18
C PRO A 159 5.54 2.06 -23.39
N TYR A 160 6.77 1.62 -23.70
CA TYR A 160 7.48 0.61 -22.92
C TYR A 160 7.67 1.10 -21.48
N ASP A 161 7.40 0.23 -20.51
CA ASP A 161 7.39 0.57 -19.09
C ASP A 161 8.49 -0.14 -18.30
N TYR A 162 9.60 0.55 -18.09
CA TYR A 162 10.71 0.04 -17.27
C TYR A 162 10.33 -0.17 -15.79
N GLU A 163 9.30 0.54 -15.29
CA GLU A 163 8.79 0.42 -13.92
C GLU A 163 7.67 -0.64 -13.79
N SER A 164 7.29 -1.32 -14.88
CA SER A 164 6.20 -2.29 -14.82
C SER A 164 6.52 -3.39 -13.81
N ILE A 165 5.55 -3.71 -12.97
CA ILE A 165 5.65 -4.87 -12.07
C ILE A 165 5.75 -6.18 -12.87
N MET A 166 5.35 -6.15 -14.15
CA MET A 166 5.45 -7.27 -15.09
C MET A 166 6.82 -7.33 -15.79
N HIS A 167 7.77 -6.46 -15.47
CA HIS A 167 9.10 -6.48 -16.06
C HIS A 167 10.07 -7.32 -15.22
N TYR A 168 10.86 -8.19 -15.85
CA TYR A 168 11.95 -8.90 -15.19
C TYR A 168 13.08 -7.97 -14.73
N GLY A 169 13.70 -8.31 -13.60
CA GLY A 169 14.90 -7.62 -13.13
C GLY A 169 16.14 -8.00 -13.95
N PRO A 170 17.26 -7.26 -13.82
CA PRO A 170 18.46 -7.45 -14.62
C PRO A 170 19.09 -8.85 -14.48
N TYR A 171 18.91 -9.50 -13.33
CA TYR A 171 19.54 -10.78 -12.98
C TYR A 171 18.58 -11.98 -13.06
N SER A 172 17.39 -11.81 -13.64
CA SER A 172 16.42 -12.91 -13.77
C SER A 172 17.02 -14.08 -14.55
N PHE A 173 17.00 -15.28 -13.98
CA PHE A 173 17.48 -16.52 -14.61
C PHE A 173 18.95 -16.49 -15.09
N ASN A 174 19.82 -15.72 -14.45
CA ASN A 174 21.23 -15.70 -14.80
C ASN A 174 21.97 -16.99 -14.38
N LYS A 175 22.90 -17.44 -15.21
CA LYS A 175 23.79 -18.57 -14.91
C LYS A 175 24.92 -18.19 -13.94
N ASP A 176 25.29 -16.92 -13.92
CA ASP A 176 26.35 -16.36 -13.09
C ASP A 176 25.82 -15.09 -12.39
N PRO A 177 25.79 -15.04 -11.04
CA PRO A 177 25.22 -13.93 -10.29
C PRO A 177 25.87 -12.57 -10.56
N ARG A 178 27.06 -12.55 -11.20
CA ARG A 178 27.81 -11.33 -11.51
C ARG A 178 27.33 -10.63 -12.78
N TYR A 179 26.66 -11.35 -13.67
CA TYR A 179 26.26 -10.84 -14.98
C TYR A 179 24.73 -10.78 -15.08
N PRO A 180 24.18 -9.67 -15.60
CA PRO A 180 22.76 -9.57 -15.90
C PRO A 180 22.40 -10.38 -17.14
N THR A 181 21.14 -10.84 -17.21
CA THR A 181 20.50 -11.38 -18.42
C THR A 181 19.77 -10.31 -19.20
N ILE A 182 19.37 -9.21 -18.55
CA ILE A 182 18.69 -8.08 -19.19
C ILE A 182 19.39 -6.77 -18.80
N THR A 183 19.67 -5.92 -19.77
CA THR A 183 20.06 -4.53 -19.53
C THR A 183 19.22 -3.60 -20.38
N ALA A 184 18.81 -2.46 -19.84
CA ALA A 184 18.20 -1.42 -20.66
C ALA A 184 19.26 -0.74 -21.54
N LYS A 185 18.86 -0.30 -22.74
CA LYS A 185 19.75 0.45 -23.63
C LYS A 185 20.19 1.78 -23.03
N ASP A 186 19.33 2.40 -22.23
CA ASP A 186 19.71 3.45 -21.31
C ASP A 186 20.18 2.81 -19.98
N PRO A 187 21.47 2.92 -19.62
CA PRO A 187 22.01 2.31 -18.40
C PRO A 187 21.29 2.76 -17.12
N GLU A 188 20.76 4.00 -17.06
CA GLU A 188 20.05 4.47 -15.88
C GLU A 188 18.72 3.72 -15.67
N MET A 189 18.07 3.31 -16.76
CA MET A 189 16.84 2.52 -16.70
C MET A 189 17.08 1.08 -16.24
N THR A 190 18.32 0.56 -16.35
CA THR A 190 18.64 -0.80 -15.87
C THR A 190 18.40 -0.95 -14.36
N LYS A 191 18.60 0.13 -13.59
CA LYS A 191 18.39 0.14 -12.13
C LYS A 191 16.92 0.13 -11.74
N VAL A 192 16.03 0.45 -12.67
CA VAL A 192 14.58 0.57 -12.47
C VAL A 192 13.86 -0.75 -12.73
N LEU A 193 14.47 -1.63 -13.55
CA LEU A 193 13.87 -2.90 -13.96
C LEU A 193 13.60 -3.82 -12.78
N GLY A 194 12.45 -4.49 -12.82
CA GLY A 194 12.10 -5.52 -11.83
C GLY A 194 11.81 -4.97 -10.44
N GLN A 195 11.21 -3.78 -10.35
CA GLN A 195 10.59 -3.33 -9.12
C GLN A 195 9.38 -4.21 -8.77
N TYR A 196 9.24 -4.60 -7.51
CA TYR A 196 8.12 -5.41 -6.99
C TYR A 196 7.42 -4.72 -5.82
N ASN A 197 7.36 -3.38 -5.83
CA ASN A 197 6.74 -2.61 -4.75
C ASN A 197 5.22 -2.56 -4.92
N ASP A 198 4.77 -2.18 -6.12
CA ASP A 198 3.36 -1.99 -6.47
C ASP A 198 3.19 -1.87 -8.00
N PHE A 199 1.97 -1.67 -8.50
CA PHE A 199 1.72 -1.37 -9.92
C PHE A 199 2.40 -0.08 -10.35
N SER A 200 2.94 -0.05 -11.56
CA SER A 200 3.25 1.21 -12.24
C SER A 200 1.99 1.96 -12.64
N SER A 201 2.14 3.24 -12.99
CA SER A 201 1.04 4.02 -13.56
C SER A 201 0.52 3.41 -14.88
N LEU A 202 1.40 2.78 -15.67
CA LEU A 202 1.04 2.18 -16.95
C LEU A 202 0.43 0.79 -16.81
N ASP A 203 0.85 0.00 -15.82
CA ASP A 203 0.17 -1.25 -15.43
C ASP A 203 -1.31 -0.97 -15.12
N LEU A 204 -1.57 0.04 -14.26
CA LEU A 204 -2.93 0.44 -13.90
C LEU A 204 -3.71 0.98 -15.09
N LEU A 205 -3.08 1.79 -15.94
CA LEU A 205 -3.72 2.32 -17.14
C LEU A 205 -4.20 1.18 -18.06
N ARG A 206 -3.33 0.20 -18.32
CA ARG A 206 -3.64 -0.94 -19.18
C ARG A 206 -4.67 -1.87 -18.53
N LEU A 207 -4.57 -2.12 -17.22
CA LEU A 207 -5.56 -2.92 -16.49
C LEU A 207 -6.96 -2.27 -16.55
N ASN A 208 -7.03 -0.97 -16.24
CA ASN A 208 -8.29 -0.24 -16.21
C ASN A 208 -8.89 -0.08 -17.62
N ARG A 209 -8.08 0.10 -18.67
CA ARG A 209 -8.54 0.08 -20.07
C ARG A 209 -9.06 -1.31 -20.46
N MET A 210 -8.33 -2.37 -20.12
CA MET A 210 -8.70 -3.75 -20.44
C MET A 210 -10.08 -4.14 -19.91
N TYR A 211 -10.39 -3.73 -18.68
CA TYR A 211 -11.64 -4.07 -17.99
C TYR A 211 -12.65 -2.92 -17.96
N ASN A 212 -12.43 -1.85 -18.72
CA ASN A 212 -13.31 -0.66 -18.77
C ASN A 212 -13.63 -0.09 -17.38
N CYS A 213 -12.65 -0.04 -16.49
CA CYS A 213 -12.84 0.46 -15.14
C CYS A 213 -13.11 1.97 -15.15
N SER A 214 -14.32 2.37 -14.76
CA SER A 214 -14.70 3.79 -14.64
C SER A 214 -14.30 4.41 -13.30
N SER A 215 -14.08 3.60 -12.27
CA SER A 215 -13.75 4.04 -10.92
C SER A 215 -13.07 2.92 -10.12
N SER A 216 -12.36 3.30 -9.06
CA SER A 216 -11.95 2.35 -8.01
C SER A 216 -13.17 1.82 -7.25
N LEU A 217 -13.03 0.63 -6.65
CA LEU A 217 -14.07 0.06 -5.78
C LEU A 217 -14.10 0.72 -4.41
N THR A 218 -12.94 0.95 -3.79
CA THR A 218 -12.80 1.39 -2.40
C THR A 218 -12.36 2.84 -2.25
N LEU A 219 -11.87 3.53 -3.27
CA LEU A 219 -11.57 4.97 -3.16
C LEU A 219 -12.86 5.81 -3.21
N LEU A 220 -13.17 6.52 -2.12
CA LEU A 220 -14.33 7.41 -2.05
C LEU A 220 -13.99 8.85 -2.41
N ASP A 221 -12.83 9.32 -1.94
CA ASP A 221 -12.41 10.71 -2.14
C ASP A 221 -10.89 10.88 -2.16
N GLN A 222 -10.44 11.89 -2.89
CA GLN A 222 -9.04 12.31 -2.95
C GLN A 222 -8.99 13.81 -3.28
N CYS A 223 -8.25 14.58 -2.50
CA CYS A 223 -8.12 16.02 -2.71
C CYS A 223 -6.77 16.59 -2.27
N ALA A 224 -6.01 17.06 -3.25
CA ALA A 224 -4.75 17.78 -3.10
C ALA A 224 -4.90 19.29 -3.38
N PHE A 225 -6.14 19.78 -3.51
CA PHE A 225 -6.47 21.20 -3.75
C PHE A 225 -5.85 21.91 -4.97
N GLU A 226 -5.16 21.19 -5.86
CA GLU A 226 -4.54 21.74 -7.07
C GLU A 226 -5.52 22.39 -8.06
N THR A 227 -6.81 22.06 -8.00
CA THR A 227 -7.85 22.67 -8.84
C THR A 227 -8.70 23.70 -8.08
N VAL A 228 -9.17 24.74 -8.79
CA VAL A 228 -9.98 25.83 -8.22
C VAL A 228 -11.31 25.34 -7.62
N ASN A 229 -11.85 24.24 -8.14
CA ASN A 229 -13.09 23.64 -7.62
C ASN A 229 -12.90 22.93 -6.27
N THR A 230 -11.67 22.84 -5.73
CA THR A 230 -11.35 22.23 -4.43
C THR A 230 -12.05 20.88 -4.23
N CYS A 231 -12.05 20.05 -5.28
CA CYS A 231 -12.67 18.71 -5.29
C CYS A 231 -14.19 18.68 -4.96
N GLY A 232 -14.86 19.83 -5.09
CA GLY A 232 -16.27 20.01 -4.73
C GLY A 232 -16.51 20.14 -3.23
N MET A 233 -15.47 20.40 -2.42
CA MET A 233 -15.64 20.73 -1.01
C MET A 233 -16.34 22.08 -0.87
N ILE A 234 -17.19 22.19 0.16
CA ILE A 234 -18.00 23.37 0.45
C ILE A 234 -17.64 23.92 1.82
N GLN A 235 -17.90 25.21 2.02
CA GLN A 235 -17.72 25.87 3.32
C GLN A 235 -19.08 26.26 3.89
N ASN A 236 -19.17 26.30 5.20
CA ASN A 236 -20.33 26.87 5.87
C ASN A 236 -20.25 28.41 5.72
N ARG A 237 -21.40 29.08 5.57
CA ARG A 237 -21.46 30.55 5.44
C ARG A 237 -21.90 31.24 6.73
N ASN A 238 -22.31 30.45 7.71
CA ASN A 238 -22.92 30.93 8.96
C ASN A 238 -22.00 30.70 10.17
N ASP A 239 -20.75 30.27 9.95
CA ASP A 239 -19.72 30.17 10.98
C ASP A 239 -18.90 31.47 11.08
N ASP A 240 -17.87 31.47 11.92
CA ASP A 240 -17.16 32.69 12.35
C ASP A 240 -15.93 33.01 11.46
N GLY A 241 -15.64 32.16 10.47
CA GLY A 241 -14.53 32.34 9.54
C GLY A 241 -14.50 31.31 8.43
N ASP A 242 -13.59 31.50 7.48
CA ASP A 242 -13.49 30.66 6.27
C ASP A 242 -12.12 29.97 6.17
N TRP A 243 -12.12 28.78 5.57
CA TRP A 243 -10.93 28.15 5.01
C TRP A 243 -10.58 28.80 3.67
N VAL A 244 -9.34 29.23 3.52
CA VAL A 244 -8.84 29.88 2.31
C VAL A 244 -7.98 28.90 1.53
N ARG A 245 -8.25 28.73 0.23
CA ARG A 245 -7.36 28.01 -0.67
C ARG A 245 -6.11 28.87 -0.90
N THR A 246 -5.00 28.47 -0.31
CA THR A 246 -3.76 29.23 -0.29
C THR A 246 -2.73 28.61 -1.21
N MET A 247 -2.08 29.43 -2.02
CA MET A 247 -0.97 29.03 -2.88
C MET A 247 0.31 28.90 -2.06
N SER A 248 1.14 27.91 -2.39
CA SER A 248 2.47 27.76 -1.82
C SER A 248 3.34 29.00 -2.04
N GLN A 249 4.05 29.41 -0.98
CA GLN A 249 5.02 30.50 -0.99
C GLN A 249 6.30 30.05 -0.30
N PRO A 250 7.45 30.72 -0.54
CA PRO A 250 8.69 30.46 0.20
C PRO A 250 8.46 30.47 1.72
N GLY A 251 8.75 29.37 2.40
CA GLY A 251 8.53 29.20 3.85
C GLY A 251 7.12 28.76 4.25
N SER A 252 6.17 28.68 3.31
CA SER A 252 4.81 28.18 3.51
C SER A 252 4.40 27.35 2.29
N HIS A 253 4.94 26.14 2.21
CA HIS A 253 4.70 25.20 1.12
C HIS A 253 3.54 24.24 1.45
N ASP A 254 2.75 23.93 0.43
CA ASP A 254 1.84 22.79 0.37
C ASP A 254 2.58 21.47 0.65
N HIS A 255 1.81 20.44 0.97
CA HIS A 255 2.38 19.10 1.11
C HIS A 255 2.54 18.41 -0.25
N THR A 256 1.68 18.72 -1.22
CA THR A 256 1.67 18.04 -2.53
C THR A 256 3.01 18.15 -3.26
N LEU A 257 3.47 19.38 -3.54
CA LEU A 257 4.64 19.70 -4.34
C LEU A 257 5.84 20.16 -3.51
N ILE A 258 5.66 20.44 -2.21
CA ILE A 258 6.71 20.88 -1.27
C ILE A 258 7.60 22.01 -1.82
N GLY A 259 7.01 22.91 -2.61
CA GLY A 259 7.72 24.04 -3.21
C GLY A 259 8.70 23.68 -4.35
N GLN A 260 8.68 22.45 -4.88
CA GLN A 260 9.49 22.05 -6.03
C GLN A 260 9.10 22.79 -7.32
N CYS A 261 7.84 23.24 -7.41
CA CYS A 261 7.33 24.01 -8.53
C CYS A 261 7.01 25.43 -8.07
N LYS A 262 7.63 26.42 -8.71
CA LYS A 262 7.35 27.83 -8.45
C LYS A 262 5.92 28.17 -8.89
N ASP A 263 5.22 28.97 -8.10
CA ASP A 263 3.85 29.46 -8.38
C ASP A 263 2.81 28.33 -8.58
N ALA A 264 3.07 27.16 -7.99
CA ALA A 264 2.21 25.97 -8.01
C ALA A 264 2.13 25.34 -6.61
N GLY A 265 1.15 24.44 -6.42
CA GLY A 265 0.88 23.83 -5.12
C GLY A 265 -0.11 24.65 -4.31
N PHE A 266 -1.12 23.99 -3.77
CA PHE A 266 -2.17 24.63 -2.99
C PHE A 266 -2.60 23.77 -1.81
N PHE A 267 -3.02 24.44 -0.74
CA PHE A 267 -3.58 23.79 0.45
C PHE A 267 -4.73 24.63 0.99
N MET A 268 -5.53 24.06 1.89
CA MET A 268 -6.56 24.83 2.61
C MET A 268 -5.98 25.35 3.92
N ASN A 269 -6.15 26.65 4.18
CA ASN A 269 -5.64 27.32 5.36
C ASN A 269 -6.75 28.06 6.11
N PHE A 270 -6.89 27.76 7.39
CA PHE A 270 -7.70 28.53 8.32
C PHE A 270 -6.78 29.42 9.18
N TYR A 271 -6.85 30.73 8.98
CA TYR A 271 -6.05 31.71 9.71
C TYR A 271 -6.54 31.85 11.16
N THR A 272 -5.62 31.72 12.12
CA THR A 272 -5.91 31.80 13.56
C THR A 272 -5.27 33.00 14.24
N ASP A 273 -4.52 33.82 13.51
CA ASP A 273 -3.87 35.07 13.94
C ASP A 273 -4.83 36.27 14.08
N THR A 274 -6.05 36.14 13.55
CA THR A 274 -7.09 37.18 13.56
C THR A 274 -8.44 36.61 13.99
N GLY A 275 -9.27 37.40 14.66
CA GLY A 275 -10.58 36.97 15.19
C GLY A 275 -10.59 36.78 16.71
N ARG A 276 -11.53 35.98 17.22
CA ARG A 276 -11.69 35.69 18.65
C ARG A 276 -11.40 34.21 18.95
N ALA A 277 -10.96 33.94 20.17
CA ALA A 277 -10.85 32.58 20.66
C ALA A 277 -12.23 31.90 20.66
N GLY A 278 -12.29 30.69 20.12
CA GLY A 278 -13.52 29.92 19.93
C GLY A 278 -14.17 30.07 18.55
N ASP A 279 -13.81 31.09 17.77
CA ASP A 279 -14.26 31.20 16.38
C ASP A 279 -13.87 29.95 15.60
N SER A 280 -14.76 29.48 14.72
CA SER A 280 -14.51 28.27 13.92
C SER A 280 -14.89 28.41 12.46
N ALA A 281 -14.30 27.56 11.63
CA ALA A 281 -14.57 27.45 10.20
C ALA A 281 -14.72 25.99 9.79
N PHE A 282 -15.72 25.69 8.96
CA PHE A 282 -15.99 24.34 8.43
C PHE A 282 -15.63 24.23 6.94
N LEU A 283 -14.86 23.19 6.61
CA LEU A 283 -14.65 22.70 5.24
C LEU A 283 -15.26 21.30 5.12
N GLU A 284 -16.39 21.18 4.44
CA GLU A 284 -17.14 19.93 4.28
C GLU A 284 -16.90 19.31 2.90
N SER A 285 -16.74 17.98 2.85
CA SER A 285 -16.65 17.24 1.60
C SER A 285 -17.98 17.24 0.83
N ARG A 286 -17.97 16.83 -0.44
CA ARG A 286 -19.19 16.49 -1.19
C ARG A 286 -19.93 15.31 -0.52
N VAL A 287 -21.15 15.02 -0.95
CA VAL A 287 -21.83 13.79 -0.52
C VAL A 287 -21.09 12.57 -1.05
N LEU A 288 -20.77 11.63 -0.16
CA LEU A 288 -20.06 10.39 -0.46
C LEU A 288 -20.98 9.19 -0.30
N HIS A 289 -20.68 8.13 -1.04
CA HIS A 289 -21.51 6.93 -1.14
C HIS A 289 -20.67 5.69 -0.78
N PRO A 290 -20.60 5.33 0.52
CA PRO A 290 -19.84 4.15 0.93
C PRO A 290 -20.48 2.87 0.41
N LYS A 291 -19.65 1.88 0.08
CA LYS A 291 -20.05 0.51 -0.31
C LYS A 291 -19.65 -0.52 0.76
N ARG A 292 -18.75 -0.16 1.68
CA ARG A 292 -18.34 -0.95 2.84
C ARG A 292 -18.64 -0.16 4.12
N ASN A 293 -18.68 -0.85 5.26
CA ASN A 293 -18.99 -0.23 6.55
C ASN A 293 -17.73 0.21 7.32
N LEU A 294 -16.61 0.39 6.64
CA LEU A 294 -15.35 0.82 7.23
C LEU A 294 -14.62 1.73 6.25
N GLN A 295 -14.08 2.83 6.74
CA GLN A 295 -13.27 3.75 5.95
C GLN A 295 -12.10 4.28 6.78
N CYS A 296 -11.05 4.69 6.08
CA CYS A 296 -9.96 5.45 6.64
C CYS A 296 -9.87 6.80 5.94
N LEU A 297 -10.10 7.87 6.69
CA LEU A 297 -9.79 9.23 6.26
C LEU A 297 -8.33 9.52 6.64
N GLN A 298 -7.49 9.67 5.63
CA GLN A 298 -6.10 10.07 5.76
C GLN A 298 -5.93 11.48 5.20
N PHE A 299 -5.16 12.33 5.86
CA PHE A 299 -4.83 13.66 5.35
C PHE A 299 -3.53 14.15 5.98
N PHE A 300 -2.88 15.11 5.31
CA PHE A 300 -1.78 15.85 5.90
C PHE A 300 -2.31 17.14 6.51
N TYR A 301 -1.81 17.49 7.69
CA TYR A 301 -2.16 18.73 8.36
C TYR A 301 -0.94 19.38 8.99
N LYS A 302 -0.99 20.70 9.15
CA LYS A 302 0.08 21.49 9.75
C LYS A 302 -0.54 22.61 10.56
N MET A 303 -0.05 22.82 11.79
CA MET A 303 -0.53 23.90 12.66
C MET A 303 0.64 24.83 12.96
N THR A 304 0.52 26.07 12.48
CA THR A 304 1.52 27.14 12.64
C THR A 304 1.05 28.24 13.58
N GLY A 305 -0.19 28.13 14.08
CA GLY A 305 -0.78 29.05 15.04
C GLY A 305 -0.46 28.69 16.49
N SER A 306 -1.42 28.93 17.38
CA SER A 306 -1.26 28.66 18.81
C SER A 306 -1.35 27.16 19.11
N SER A 307 -0.64 26.68 20.15
CA SER A 307 -0.83 25.34 20.71
C SER A 307 -2.23 25.10 21.32
N LYS A 308 -3.07 26.14 21.42
CA LYS A 308 -4.48 26.01 21.81
C LYS A 308 -5.43 25.84 20.62
N ASP A 309 -4.94 26.01 19.38
CA ASP A 309 -5.75 25.82 18.18
C ASP A 309 -6.14 24.34 18.05
N LYS A 310 -7.32 24.09 17.45
CA LYS A 310 -7.84 22.72 17.30
C LYS A 310 -8.34 22.46 15.89
N LEU A 311 -8.09 21.25 15.41
CA LEU A 311 -8.67 20.71 14.20
C LEU A 311 -9.55 19.51 14.59
N VAL A 312 -10.85 19.61 14.34
CA VAL A 312 -11.80 18.54 14.63
C VAL A 312 -12.34 17.99 13.31
N VAL A 313 -12.26 16.67 13.14
CA VAL A 313 -12.89 15.97 12.03
C VAL A 313 -14.29 15.55 12.46
N TRP A 314 -15.28 15.94 11.68
CA TRP A 314 -16.68 15.60 11.87
C TRP A 314 -17.18 14.67 10.77
N THR A 315 -18.15 13.84 11.10
CA THR A 315 -18.96 13.09 10.13
C THR A 315 -20.41 13.49 10.25
N ARG A 316 -21.11 13.56 9.12
CA ARG A 316 -22.54 13.87 9.06
C ARG A 316 -23.22 12.90 8.11
N LYS A 317 -23.98 11.97 8.68
CA LYS A 317 -24.69 10.90 7.96
C LYS A 317 -26.08 11.36 7.52
N GLU A 318 -26.57 10.85 6.39
CA GLU A 318 -27.96 10.97 5.96
C GLU A 318 -28.68 9.63 6.14
N ASP A 319 -29.88 9.65 6.72
CA ASP A 319 -30.71 8.45 6.83
C ASP A 319 -31.31 8.01 5.48
N ALA A 320 -31.96 6.85 5.45
CA ALA A 320 -32.58 6.31 4.24
C ALA A 320 -33.67 7.21 3.63
N LYS A 321 -34.21 8.18 4.39
CA LYS A 321 -35.20 9.16 3.93
C LYS A 321 -34.56 10.47 3.48
N GLY A 322 -33.22 10.55 3.47
CA GLY A 322 -32.46 11.75 3.13
C GLY A 322 -32.45 12.80 4.24
N LYS A 323 -32.85 12.45 5.47
CA LYS A 323 -32.74 13.36 6.61
C LYS A 323 -31.30 13.35 7.11
N VAL A 324 -30.70 14.54 7.14
CA VAL A 324 -29.38 14.77 7.72
C VAL A 324 -29.44 14.53 9.24
N LEU A 325 -28.60 13.62 9.72
CA LEU A 325 -28.45 13.32 11.14
C LEU A 325 -27.50 14.31 11.82
N SER A 326 -27.52 14.32 13.15
CA SER A 326 -26.59 15.14 13.94
C SER A 326 -25.13 14.78 13.63
N PRO A 327 -24.23 15.78 13.52
CA PRO A 327 -22.81 15.51 13.32
C PRO A 327 -22.18 14.77 14.50
N THR A 328 -21.22 13.90 14.21
CA THR A 328 -20.42 13.16 15.20
C THR A 328 -18.95 13.47 15.03
N ALA A 329 -18.26 13.81 16.11
CA ALA A 329 -16.82 14.02 16.08
C ALA A 329 -16.11 12.67 15.90
N ALA A 330 -15.18 12.61 14.93
CA ALA A 330 -14.43 11.41 14.57
C ALA A 330 -12.93 11.55 14.86
N GLY A 331 -12.38 12.76 14.83
CA GLY A 331 -10.98 13.03 15.16
C GLY A 331 -10.82 14.39 15.80
N ASN A 332 -9.81 14.55 16.66
CA ASN A 332 -9.51 15.80 17.36
C ASN A 332 -8.00 15.96 17.50
N PHE A 333 -7.46 17.01 16.90
CA PHE A 333 -6.04 17.35 16.88
C PHE A 333 -5.85 18.72 17.51
N ILE A 334 -4.81 18.87 18.32
CA ILE A 334 -4.51 20.09 19.06
C ILE A 334 -3.14 20.58 18.61
N GLY A 335 -2.98 21.91 18.52
CA GLY A 335 -1.71 22.53 18.19
C GLY A 335 -0.60 22.15 19.18
N ASP A 336 0.62 22.10 18.68
CA ASP A 336 1.84 21.91 19.46
C ASP A 336 2.98 22.75 18.84
N ASP A 337 4.18 22.61 19.39
CA ASP A 337 5.37 23.34 18.92
C ASP A 337 5.95 22.75 17.61
N ASP A 338 5.44 21.62 17.13
CA ASP A 338 5.86 21.01 15.87
C ASP A 338 5.04 21.55 14.70
N HIS A 339 5.55 22.63 14.11
CA HIS A 339 4.95 23.33 12.97
C HIS A 339 5.20 22.68 11.61
N SER A 340 5.53 21.40 11.55
CA SER A 340 5.75 20.66 10.30
C SER A 340 4.51 19.89 9.84
N TRP A 341 4.48 19.44 8.58
CA TRP A 341 3.39 18.63 8.03
C TRP A 341 3.32 17.27 8.72
N LYS A 342 2.16 16.91 9.27
CA LYS A 342 1.89 15.65 9.95
C LYS A 342 0.83 14.88 9.17
N ILE A 343 0.94 13.56 9.18
CA ILE A 343 -0.11 12.68 8.66
C ILE A 343 -1.09 12.30 9.77
N ALA A 344 -2.38 12.31 9.47
CA ALA A 344 -3.44 11.84 10.34
C ALA A 344 -4.22 10.70 9.69
N HIS A 345 -4.70 9.78 10.51
CA HIS A 345 -5.62 8.70 10.12
C HIS A 345 -6.82 8.73 11.06
N VAL A 346 -8.03 8.82 10.49
CA VAL A 346 -9.28 8.85 11.24
C VAL A 346 -10.15 7.69 10.76
N PRO A 347 -10.31 6.62 11.57
CA PRO A 347 -11.18 5.51 11.21
C PRO A 347 -12.65 5.95 11.27
N LEU A 348 -13.41 5.66 10.22
CA LEU A 348 -14.83 5.95 10.12
C LEU A 348 -15.61 4.66 9.88
N THR A 349 -16.86 4.64 10.35
CA THR A 349 -17.79 3.50 10.20
C THR A 349 -19.10 4.01 9.59
N MET A 350 -19.07 4.34 8.30
CA MET A 350 -20.21 4.89 7.58
C MET A 350 -20.85 3.83 6.67
N ASP A 351 -22.14 3.61 6.85
CA ASP A 351 -23.00 2.60 6.20
C ASP A 351 -24.11 3.25 5.33
N SER A 352 -24.14 4.57 5.24
CA SER A 352 -25.01 5.31 4.31
C SER A 352 -24.32 6.59 3.82
N LYS A 353 -25.02 7.36 2.98
CA LYS A 353 -24.49 8.61 2.43
C LYS A 353 -24.06 9.55 3.56
N PHE A 354 -22.89 10.16 3.40
CA PHE A 354 -22.34 11.05 4.42
C PHE A 354 -21.43 12.13 3.84
N ARG A 355 -21.11 13.10 4.68
CA ARG A 355 -20.01 14.05 4.49
C ARG A 355 -19.03 13.92 5.65
N TYR A 356 -17.75 14.15 5.39
CA TYR A 356 -16.80 14.48 6.44
C TYR A 356 -16.52 15.99 6.39
N ALA A 357 -16.11 16.56 7.52
CA ALA A 357 -15.78 17.98 7.58
C ALA A 357 -14.58 18.24 8.49
N PHE A 358 -13.78 19.23 8.11
CA PHE A 358 -12.72 19.79 8.94
C PHE A 358 -13.22 21.05 9.61
N GLN A 359 -13.25 21.06 10.93
CA GLN A 359 -13.50 22.26 11.73
C GLN A 359 -12.18 22.77 12.29
N GLY A 360 -11.74 23.94 11.84
CA GLY A 360 -10.66 24.68 12.50
C GLY A 360 -11.25 25.54 13.62
N ILE A 361 -10.63 25.56 14.79
CA ILE A 361 -11.07 26.35 15.96
C ILE A 361 -9.89 27.17 16.47
N ARG A 362 -10.09 28.48 16.58
CA ARG A 362 -9.08 29.42 17.12
C ARG A 362 -8.94 29.23 18.62
N GLY A 363 -7.72 29.00 19.08
CA GLY A 363 -7.39 28.86 20.50
C GLY A 363 -6.99 30.18 21.15
N ASP A 364 -5.92 30.80 20.65
CA ASP A 364 -5.33 32.02 21.22
C ASP A 364 -4.83 32.97 20.12
N PRO A 365 -5.73 33.75 19.50
CA PRO A 365 -5.35 34.63 18.38
C PRO A 365 -4.28 35.66 18.73
N ALA A 366 -4.25 36.12 19.99
CA ALA A 366 -3.25 37.10 20.44
C ALA A 366 -1.81 36.57 20.40
N ASN A 367 -1.64 35.25 20.45
CA ASN A 367 -0.34 34.56 20.42
C ASN A 367 -0.22 33.60 19.23
N SER A 368 -1.05 33.76 18.19
CA SER A 368 -0.98 32.96 16.97
C SER A 368 -0.29 33.76 15.87
N LEU A 369 0.63 33.12 15.14
CA LEU A 369 1.37 33.73 14.03
C LEU A 369 1.03 33.09 12.67
N GLY A 370 0.03 32.21 12.64
CA GLY A 370 -0.26 31.41 11.45
C GLY A 370 -1.68 30.86 11.45
N GLY A 371 -1.79 29.55 11.23
CA GLY A 371 -3.10 28.91 11.10
C GLY A 371 -3.04 27.39 11.07
N ILE A 372 -4.19 26.82 10.75
CA ILE A 372 -4.40 25.38 10.57
C ILE A 372 -4.45 25.10 9.06
N GLN A 373 -3.62 24.18 8.61
CA GLN A 373 -3.46 23.83 7.21
C GLN A 373 -3.84 22.36 7.01
N VAL A 374 -4.53 22.05 5.92
CA VAL A 374 -4.87 20.69 5.50
C VAL A 374 -4.59 20.53 4.01
N ASP A 375 -4.02 19.38 3.65
CA ASP A 375 -3.66 19.02 2.29
C ASP A 375 -3.68 17.48 2.10
N ASP A 376 -3.57 17.01 0.86
CA ASP A 376 -3.41 15.58 0.50
C ASP A 376 -4.41 14.64 1.18
N ILE A 377 -5.70 14.99 1.09
CA ILE A 377 -6.79 14.21 1.66
C ILE A 377 -7.02 12.96 0.81
N THR A 378 -7.17 11.82 1.47
CA THR A 378 -7.59 10.55 0.90
C THR A 378 -8.64 9.92 1.80
N LEU A 379 -9.75 9.49 1.22
CA LEU A 379 -10.74 8.67 1.90
C LEU A 379 -10.94 7.38 1.13
N ALA A 380 -10.53 6.27 1.73
CA ALA A 380 -10.69 4.94 1.17
C ALA A 380 -11.48 4.04 2.12
N GLU A 381 -12.21 3.09 1.57
CA GLU A 381 -12.97 2.07 2.29
C GLU A 381 -12.04 0.93 2.74
N THR A 382 -11.00 1.29 3.49
CA THR A 382 -9.96 0.42 4.04
C THR A 382 -9.83 0.67 5.54
N ARG A 383 -9.16 -0.24 6.26
CA ARG A 383 -8.80 0.01 7.65
C ARG A 383 -7.71 1.09 7.71
N CYS A 384 -7.69 1.86 8.79
CA CYS A 384 -6.54 2.70 9.09
C CYS A 384 -5.40 1.85 9.65
N PRO A 385 -4.13 2.23 9.40
CA PRO A 385 -3.00 1.51 9.96
C PRO A 385 -3.01 1.55 11.49
N SER A 386 -2.62 0.45 12.14
CA SER A 386 -2.60 0.35 13.61
C SER A 386 -1.52 1.23 14.25
N GLY A 387 -0.39 1.35 13.58
CA GLY A 387 0.70 2.26 13.94
C GLY A 387 1.11 3.13 12.76
N THR A 388 1.40 4.40 13.03
CA THR A 388 2.01 5.31 12.07
C THR A 388 3.22 5.97 12.74
N TRP A 389 4.39 5.80 12.14
CA TRP A 389 5.62 6.39 12.62
C TRP A 389 6.19 7.33 11.57
N ARG A 390 6.17 8.62 11.87
CA ARG A 390 6.85 9.66 11.10
C ARG A 390 8.21 9.93 11.72
N ILE A 391 9.26 9.83 10.93
CA ILE A 391 10.63 10.14 11.30
C ILE A 391 11.06 11.37 10.51
N LYS A 392 11.27 12.48 11.21
CA LYS A 392 11.69 13.75 10.60
C LYS A 392 13.19 13.77 10.38
N ASN A 393 13.64 14.54 9.40
CA ASN A 393 15.07 14.72 9.09
C ASN A 393 15.81 13.39 8.91
N PHE A 394 15.22 12.42 8.22
CA PHE A 394 15.76 11.05 8.14
C PHE A 394 17.18 11.01 7.53
N SER A 395 17.51 11.95 6.65
CA SER A 395 18.86 12.10 6.11
C SER A 395 19.92 12.40 7.17
N GLU A 396 19.57 13.03 8.29
CA GLU A 396 20.51 13.27 9.39
C GLU A 396 20.83 11.98 10.14
N TYR A 397 19.84 11.12 10.36
CA TYR A 397 20.03 9.80 10.95
C TYR A 397 20.95 8.94 10.09
N MET A 398 20.74 8.89 8.77
CA MET A 398 21.63 8.16 7.86
C MET A 398 23.07 8.69 7.86
N LYS A 399 23.30 9.97 8.16
CA LYS A 399 24.65 10.54 8.23
C LYS A 399 25.35 10.31 9.58
N SER A 400 24.58 10.30 10.66
CA SER A 400 25.11 10.33 12.03
C SER A 400 25.17 8.96 12.69
N TYR A 401 24.28 8.02 12.34
CA TYR A 401 24.22 6.70 12.95
C TYR A 401 25.23 5.76 12.30
N ALA A 402 26.01 5.06 13.11
CA ALA A 402 26.89 3.99 12.64
C ALA A 402 26.09 2.76 12.18
N THR A 403 26.74 1.87 11.43
CA THR A 403 26.15 0.59 11.03
C THR A 403 25.67 -0.20 12.24
N GLY A 404 24.40 -0.61 12.23
CA GLY A 404 23.80 -1.38 13.32
C GLY A 404 23.14 -0.54 14.42
N GLU A 405 23.37 0.78 14.45
CA GLU A 405 22.64 1.67 15.35
C GLU A 405 21.20 1.87 14.86
N TYR A 406 20.28 2.03 15.80
CA TYR A 406 18.84 2.07 15.50
C TYR A 406 18.14 3.22 16.21
N ILE A 407 17.05 3.68 15.58
CA ILE A 407 16.04 4.52 16.19
C ILE A 407 14.82 3.67 16.58
N GLN A 408 14.20 4.04 17.69
CA GLN A 408 13.10 3.30 18.29
C GLN A 408 11.77 4.01 18.01
N SER A 409 10.77 3.30 17.52
CA SER A 409 9.44 3.86 17.33
C SER A 409 8.72 4.12 18.66
N PRO A 410 7.70 4.99 18.67
CA PRO A 410 6.70 5.00 19.73
C PRO A 410 6.04 3.62 19.89
N ARG A 411 5.42 3.40 21.04
CA ARG A 411 4.61 2.21 21.31
C ARG A 411 3.25 2.32 20.60
N PHE A 412 2.89 1.29 19.86
CA PHE A 412 1.60 1.13 19.20
C PHE A 412 0.82 -0.03 19.83
N TYR A 413 -0.47 -0.12 19.51
CA TYR A 413 -1.34 -1.21 19.95
C TYR A 413 -2.05 -1.85 18.77
N SER A 414 -2.12 -3.18 18.75
CA SER A 414 -2.89 -3.92 17.76
C SER A 414 -4.39 -3.83 18.07
N PRO A 415 -5.27 -4.19 17.11
CA PRO A 415 -6.71 -4.26 17.36
C PRO A 415 -7.08 -5.22 18.51
N GLU A 416 -6.27 -6.26 18.75
CA GLU A 416 -6.44 -7.20 19.87
C GLU A 416 -5.93 -6.63 21.21
N GLY A 417 -5.06 -5.61 21.17
CA GLY A 417 -4.51 -4.94 22.35
C GLY A 417 -3.05 -5.25 22.68
N TYR A 418 -2.33 -6.01 21.85
CA TYR A 418 -0.89 -6.22 22.01
C TYR A 418 -0.13 -4.91 21.80
N ALA A 419 0.75 -4.56 22.74
CA ALA A 419 1.68 -3.46 22.55
C ALA A 419 2.88 -3.90 21.71
N PHE A 420 3.30 -3.06 20.77
CA PHE A 420 4.44 -3.34 19.88
C PHE A 420 5.16 -2.06 19.43
N GLY A 421 6.32 -2.24 18.81
CA GLY A 421 7.12 -1.18 18.21
C GLY A 421 8.04 -1.70 17.11
N ILE A 422 8.79 -0.78 16.50
CA ILE A 422 9.80 -1.06 15.48
C ILE A 422 11.12 -0.39 15.86
N GLN A 423 12.21 -1.13 15.66
CA GLN A 423 13.55 -0.57 15.53
C GLN A 423 13.89 -0.39 14.05
N LEU A 424 14.24 0.83 13.67
CA LEU A 424 14.71 1.13 12.32
C LEU A 424 16.20 1.42 12.39
N LEU A 425 17.00 0.71 11.61
CA LEU A 425 18.42 0.97 11.45
C LEU A 425 18.58 1.87 10.22
N PRO A 426 18.94 3.16 10.36
CA PRO A 426 19.17 4.02 9.22
C PRO A 426 20.26 3.44 8.31
N ASN A 427 21.31 2.86 8.90
CA ASN A 427 22.38 2.15 8.22
C ASN A 427 22.45 0.70 8.74
N SER A 428 21.93 -0.25 7.95
CA SER A 428 21.89 -1.66 8.35
C SER A 428 23.23 -2.37 8.11
N TYR A 429 23.34 -3.62 8.59
CA TYR A 429 24.49 -4.48 8.30
C TYR A 429 24.60 -4.87 6.82
N TYR A 430 23.56 -4.63 6.03
CA TYR A 430 23.59 -4.79 4.57
C TYR A 430 23.83 -3.42 3.93
N ASP A 431 25.01 -3.24 3.35
CA ASP A 431 25.46 -1.94 2.85
C ASP A 431 24.48 -1.30 1.86
N GLY A 432 24.19 -0.01 2.05
CA GLY A 432 23.23 0.75 1.23
C GLY A 432 21.75 0.50 1.53
N TYR A 433 21.41 -0.10 2.69
CA TYR A 433 20.03 -0.40 3.08
C TYR A 433 19.67 0.08 4.49
N ILE A 434 18.38 0.36 4.65
CA ILE A 434 17.68 0.50 5.92
C ILE A 434 17.31 -0.90 6.43
N GLY A 435 17.48 -1.13 7.73
CA GLY A 435 16.96 -2.30 8.42
C GLY A 435 15.69 -1.97 9.20
N ALA A 436 14.72 -2.89 9.26
CA ALA A 436 13.47 -2.70 9.99
C ALA A 436 13.14 -3.96 10.79
N PHE A 437 12.95 -3.81 12.10
CA PHE A 437 12.74 -4.93 13.02
C PHE A 437 11.58 -4.65 13.97
N PHE A 438 10.60 -5.53 13.96
CA PHE A 438 9.44 -5.48 14.84
C PHE A 438 9.78 -6.12 16.19
N HIS A 439 9.18 -5.62 17.26
CA HIS A 439 9.18 -6.27 18.57
C HIS A 439 7.86 -6.04 19.31
N LEU A 440 7.50 -6.99 20.16
CA LEU A 440 6.43 -6.79 21.14
C LEU A 440 6.95 -5.94 22.30
N SER A 441 6.07 -5.26 23.00
CA SER A 441 6.38 -4.48 24.19
C SER A 441 5.37 -4.76 25.30
N THR A 442 5.71 -4.49 26.56
CA THR A 442 4.71 -4.59 27.63
C THR A 442 3.64 -3.53 27.47
N GLY A 443 2.39 -3.96 27.55
CA GLY A 443 1.20 -3.11 27.50
C GLY A 443 0.27 -3.33 28.70
N GLU A 444 -0.71 -2.44 28.84
CA GLU A 444 -1.71 -2.50 29.92
C GLU A 444 -2.61 -3.73 29.82
N ASN A 445 -2.72 -4.32 28.61
CA ASN A 445 -3.63 -5.42 28.32
C ASN A 445 -2.98 -6.81 28.49
N ASP A 446 -1.68 -6.88 28.79
CA ASP A 446 -0.87 -8.11 28.70
C ASP A 446 -1.41 -9.30 29.51
N GLN A 447 -2.12 -9.03 30.62
CA GLN A 447 -2.75 -10.05 31.46
C GLN A 447 -3.98 -10.72 30.83
N ALA A 448 -4.64 -10.03 29.91
CA ALA A 448 -5.82 -10.53 29.20
C ALA A 448 -5.47 -11.21 27.86
N LEU A 449 -4.25 -11.01 27.38
CA LEU A 449 -3.79 -11.50 26.07
C LEU A 449 -3.24 -12.92 26.15
N GLU A 450 -3.35 -13.65 25.04
CA GLU A 450 -2.78 -14.98 24.92
C GLU A 450 -1.27 -14.90 24.60
N TRP A 451 -0.48 -15.77 25.22
CA TRP A 451 0.97 -15.82 25.01
C TRP A 451 1.41 -17.28 24.80
N PRO A 452 2.31 -17.55 23.84
CA PRO A 452 2.93 -16.61 22.89
C PRO A 452 1.95 -16.05 21.85
N ALA A 453 2.20 -14.84 21.37
CA ALA A 453 1.39 -14.15 20.36
C ALA A 453 1.62 -14.74 18.96
N GLY A 454 1.20 -15.99 18.74
CA GLY A 454 1.35 -16.72 17.47
C GLY A 454 0.24 -16.43 16.45
N ASN A 455 0.45 -16.73 15.17
CA ASN A 455 -0.50 -16.58 14.06
C ASN A 455 -0.93 -15.13 13.76
N ARG A 456 -0.18 -14.14 14.22
CA ARG A 456 -0.42 -12.73 13.89
C ARG A 456 0.53 -12.29 12.79
N GLN A 457 0.01 -11.67 11.75
CA GLN A 457 0.83 -11.09 10.69
C GLN A 457 1.29 -9.70 11.08
N VAL A 458 2.60 -9.50 11.05
CA VAL A 458 3.23 -8.19 11.10
C VAL A 458 3.38 -7.70 9.67
N THR A 459 2.95 -6.47 9.38
CA THR A 459 3.22 -5.79 8.12
C THR A 459 3.87 -4.44 8.41
N ILE A 460 5.05 -4.21 7.84
CA ILE A 460 5.74 -2.91 7.90
C ILE A 460 5.70 -2.33 6.49
N THR A 461 5.07 -1.16 6.34
CA THR A 461 4.91 -0.47 5.07
C THR A 461 5.63 0.87 5.09
N LEU A 462 6.58 1.07 4.18
CA LEU A 462 7.17 2.36 3.88
C LEU A 462 6.29 3.11 2.87
N LEU A 463 5.76 4.25 3.28
CA LEU A 463 4.81 5.04 2.50
C LEU A 463 5.51 5.78 1.35
N ASP A 464 5.06 5.57 0.11
CA ASP A 464 5.26 6.54 -0.98
C ASP A 464 4.26 7.69 -0.77
N GLN A 465 4.76 8.88 -0.44
CA GLN A 465 3.95 10.03 -0.02
C GLN A 465 3.36 10.83 -1.20
N ASN A 466 3.05 10.14 -2.30
CA ASN A 466 2.34 10.73 -3.43
C ASN A 466 0.95 11.22 -3.00
N SER A 467 0.55 12.39 -3.49
CA SER A 467 -0.77 12.98 -3.20
C SER A 467 -1.92 12.19 -3.81
N ASP A 468 -1.68 11.49 -4.92
CA ASP A 468 -2.61 10.53 -5.49
C ASP A 468 -2.37 9.13 -4.94
N VAL A 469 -3.28 8.65 -4.09
CA VAL A 469 -3.19 7.33 -3.46
C VAL A 469 -3.10 6.20 -4.49
N ARG A 470 -3.65 6.38 -5.69
CA ARG A 470 -3.59 5.37 -6.75
C ARG A 470 -2.21 5.29 -7.39
N GLN A 471 -1.42 6.36 -7.30
CA GLN A 471 -0.05 6.44 -7.84
C GLN A 471 1.04 6.10 -6.81
N ARG A 472 0.66 5.91 -5.54
CA ARG A 472 1.58 5.48 -4.49
C ARG A 472 2.10 4.08 -4.77
N GLN A 473 3.41 3.90 -4.77
CA GLN A 473 4.05 2.59 -4.81
C GLN A 473 4.65 2.22 -3.45
N SER A 474 3.84 2.30 -2.39
CA SER A 474 4.30 2.01 -1.03
C SER A 474 4.87 0.60 -0.92
N PHE A 475 6.05 0.50 -0.34
CA PHE A 475 6.77 -0.76 -0.18
C PHE A 475 6.36 -1.43 1.13
N SER A 476 6.12 -2.74 1.13
CA SER A 476 5.65 -3.45 2.32
C SER A 476 6.18 -4.87 2.37
N TYR A 477 6.73 -5.27 3.52
CA TYR A 477 7.02 -6.66 3.84
C TYR A 477 6.21 -7.13 5.04
N SER A 478 5.91 -8.43 5.02
CA SER A 478 5.14 -9.07 6.07
C SER A 478 5.77 -10.40 6.50
N PHE A 479 5.63 -10.74 7.77
CA PHE A 479 5.88 -12.08 8.29
C PHE A 479 4.79 -12.44 9.29
N THR A 480 4.61 -13.73 9.59
CA THR A 480 3.65 -14.20 10.60
C THR A 480 4.39 -14.75 11.81
N THR A 481 3.97 -14.35 13.00
CA THR A 481 4.49 -14.88 14.26
C THR A 481 4.10 -16.34 14.42
N SER A 482 4.99 -17.15 15.01
CA SER A 482 4.72 -18.57 15.28
C SER A 482 4.81 -18.83 16.78
N PRO A 483 3.83 -19.51 17.39
CA PRO A 483 3.83 -19.77 18.84
C PRO A 483 4.99 -20.68 19.28
N THR A 484 5.69 -21.31 18.34
CA THR A 484 6.84 -22.19 18.61
C THR A 484 8.17 -21.61 18.12
N HIS A 485 8.21 -20.32 17.75
CA HIS A 485 9.42 -19.68 17.28
C HIS A 485 10.40 -19.46 18.44
N LEU A 486 11.49 -20.24 18.47
CA LEU A 486 12.55 -20.13 19.47
C LEU A 486 13.65 -19.19 19.00
N ILE A 487 14.22 -18.44 19.94
CA ILE A 487 15.45 -17.70 19.70
C ILE A 487 16.60 -18.71 19.56
N PRO A 488 17.48 -18.56 18.54
CA PRO A 488 18.62 -19.45 18.33
C PRO A 488 19.41 -19.69 19.62
N ASP A 489 19.80 -20.95 19.85
CA ASP A 489 20.58 -21.38 21.00
C ASP A 489 19.93 -21.13 22.38
N SER A 490 18.60 -21.00 22.43
CA SER A 490 17.84 -20.80 23.68
C SER A 490 16.53 -21.62 23.73
N ASN A 491 15.95 -21.73 24.92
CA ASN A 491 14.59 -22.26 25.13
C ASN A 491 13.55 -21.12 25.25
N ILE A 492 13.88 -19.92 24.78
CA ILE A 492 13.06 -18.71 24.93
C ILE A 492 12.29 -18.51 23.62
N LEU A 493 10.98 -18.28 23.73
CA LEU A 493 10.10 -18.02 22.60
C LEU A 493 10.19 -16.55 22.21
N TYR A 494 10.36 -16.28 20.90
CA TYR A 494 10.46 -14.91 20.35
C TYR A 494 9.25 -14.04 20.70
N TRP A 495 8.06 -14.66 20.73
CA TRP A 495 6.77 -13.97 20.81
C TRP A 495 6.03 -14.17 22.13
N ASP A 496 6.73 -14.56 23.20
CA ASP A 496 6.15 -14.61 24.55
C ASP A 496 6.15 -13.22 25.21
N ASN A 497 5.51 -13.11 26.36
CA ASN A 497 5.25 -11.86 27.06
C ASN A 497 6.57 -11.13 27.39
N PRO A 498 6.77 -9.89 26.91
CA PRO A 498 8.01 -9.13 27.14
C PRO A 498 8.34 -8.89 28.62
N SER A 499 7.36 -8.95 29.53
CA SER A 499 7.63 -8.85 30.98
C SER A 499 8.49 -9.99 31.53
N LYS A 500 8.53 -11.15 30.85
CA LYS A 500 9.29 -12.34 31.28
C LYS A 500 10.71 -12.40 30.71
N MET A 501 10.89 -11.90 29.48
CA MET A 501 12.09 -12.14 28.68
C MET A 501 12.59 -10.92 27.88
N GLY A 502 11.96 -9.75 28.08
CA GLY A 502 12.31 -8.51 27.40
C GLY A 502 13.39 -7.70 28.10
N THR A 503 13.87 -6.66 27.41
CA THR A 503 14.81 -5.67 27.92
C THR A 503 14.05 -4.44 28.39
N TYR A 504 14.34 -3.94 29.59
CA TYR A 504 13.70 -2.75 30.14
C TYR A 504 14.18 -1.48 29.42
N ASP A 505 13.25 -0.65 28.98
CA ASP A 505 13.49 0.68 28.44
C ASP A 505 12.90 1.75 29.39
N PRO A 506 13.75 2.58 30.01
CA PRO A 506 13.31 3.61 30.94
C PRO A 506 12.55 4.77 30.28
N SER A 507 12.64 4.95 28.96
CA SER A 507 11.99 6.05 28.23
C SER A 507 10.47 5.85 28.12
N CYS A 508 10.02 4.60 28.05
CA CYS A 508 8.61 4.22 28.01
C CYS A 508 8.12 3.57 29.31
N ASP A 509 9.01 3.34 30.27
CA ASP A 509 8.79 2.49 31.46
C ASP A 509 8.16 1.15 31.06
N CYS A 510 8.80 0.47 30.11
CA CYS A 510 8.26 -0.75 29.50
C CYS A 510 9.37 -1.75 29.15
N TYR A 511 9.01 -3.02 28.95
CA TYR A 511 9.95 -4.04 28.46
C TYR A 511 9.71 -4.28 26.97
N HIS A 512 10.79 -4.32 26.19
CA HIS A 512 10.76 -4.70 24.78
C HIS A 512 11.18 -6.15 24.62
N GLY A 513 10.38 -6.93 23.90
CA GLY A 513 10.72 -8.29 23.50
C GLY A 513 11.87 -8.31 22.48
N TRP A 514 12.20 -9.51 22.02
CA TRP A 514 13.21 -9.69 20.98
C TRP A 514 12.73 -9.11 19.64
N THR A 515 13.68 -8.63 18.85
CA THR A 515 13.41 -7.99 17.57
C THR A 515 13.55 -9.00 16.42
N TRP A 516 12.68 -8.90 15.42
CA TRP A 516 12.69 -9.74 14.23
C TRP A 516 12.29 -8.91 13.01
N GLY A 517 12.97 -9.12 11.90
CA GLY A 517 12.73 -8.36 10.68
C GLY A 517 13.87 -8.50 9.68
N TRP A 518 14.18 -7.42 8.98
CA TRP A 518 15.03 -7.47 7.78
C TRP A 518 16.17 -6.47 7.87
N ASN A 519 17.40 -6.92 7.57
CA ASN A 519 18.55 -6.04 7.39
C ASN A 519 18.46 -5.27 6.05
N ALA A 520 18.03 -5.92 4.98
CA ALA A 520 17.82 -5.30 3.68
C ALA A 520 16.32 -5.01 3.49
N TYR A 521 15.74 -4.15 4.34
CA TYR A 521 14.33 -3.80 4.24
C TYR A 521 14.09 -2.87 3.06
N PHE A 522 14.79 -1.73 2.99
CA PHE A 522 14.63 -0.78 1.88
C PHE A 522 15.97 -0.14 1.50
N SER A 523 16.24 0.00 0.20
CA SER A 523 17.51 0.54 -0.29
C SER A 523 17.57 2.06 -0.13
N HIS A 524 18.74 2.58 0.29
CA HIS A 524 19.03 4.01 0.32
C HIS A 524 18.89 4.66 -1.06
N TYR A 525 19.24 3.92 -2.13
CA TYR A 525 19.13 4.41 -3.50
C TYR A 525 17.67 4.74 -3.87
N HIS A 526 16.74 3.87 -3.48
CA HIS A 526 15.31 4.04 -3.80
C HIS A 526 14.59 5.04 -2.92
N LEU A 527 15.19 5.55 -1.82
CA LEU A 527 14.54 6.58 -0.99
C LEU A 527 14.18 7.83 -1.79
N ASN A 528 15.00 8.18 -2.78
CA ASN A 528 14.85 9.38 -3.60
C ASN A 528 14.25 9.09 -5.00
N SER A 529 13.90 7.84 -5.31
CA SER A 529 13.32 7.51 -6.62
C SER A 529 11.85 7.94 -6.74
N ARG A 530 11.15 8.03 -5.60
CA ARG A 530 9.75 8.49 -5.49
C ARG A 530 9.58 9.38 -4.26
N SER A 531 8.37 9.52 -3.73
CA SER A 531 8.09 10.31 -2.52
C SER A 531 8.23 9.49 -1.23
N TYR A 532 9.15 8.52 -1.16
CA TYR A 532 9.39 7.77 0.09
C TYR A 532 10.00 8.67 1.16
N LEU A 533 11.00 9.47 0.78
CA LEU A 533 11.56 10.54 1.58
C LEU A 533 11.08 11.90 1.05
N LYS A 534 10.02 12.46 1.66
CA LYS A 534 9.39 13.72 1.23
C LYS A 534 9.58 14.77 2.31
N ASN A 535 10.13 15.94 1.96
CA ASN A 535 10.51 16.97 2.93
C ASN A 535 11.42 16.43 4.06
N ASP A 536 12.30 15.48 3.71
CA ASP A 536 13.15 14.70 4.63
C ASP A 536 12.40 13.92 5.72
N ASP A 537 11.08 13.73 5.55
CA ASP A 537 10.28 12.86 6.39
C ASP A 537 10.16 11.47 5.78
N LEU A 538 10.42 10.45 6.60
CA LEU A 538 10.15 9.05 6.31
C LEU A 538 8.91 8.61 7.10
N ILE A 539 7.94 7.95 6.46
CA ILE A 539 6.70 7.52 7.12
C ILE A 539 6.53 6.00 6.98
N LEU A 540 6.40 5.32 8.12
CA LEU A 540 6.15 3.89 8.22
C LEU A 540 4.75 3.63 8.79
N PHE A 541 4.02 2.73 8.17
CA PHE A 541 2.81 2.13 8.74
C PHE A 541 3.13 0.73 9.26
N VAL A 542 2.50 0.38 10.38
CA VAL A 542 2.75 -0.89 11.06
C VAL A 542 1.42 -1.52 11.44
N GLU A 543 1.27 -2.79 11.11
CA GLU A 543 0.08 -3.57 11.38
C GLU A 543 0.47 -4.88 12.07
N PHE A 544 -0.39 -5.33 12.99
CA PHE A 544 -0.24 -6.59 13.70
C PHE A 544 -1.62 -7.24 13.84
N GLU A 545 -1.97 -8.13 12.92
CA GLU A 545 -3.33 -8.64 12.74
C GLU A 545 -3.42 -10.16 12.92
N ASP A 546 -4.49 -10.64 13.57
CA ASP A 546 -4.74 -12.07 13.74
C ASP A 546 -5.16 -12.75 12.43
N LEU A 547 -4.38 -13.76 12.00
CA LEU A 547 -4.69 -14.60 10.85
C LEU A 547 -5.22 -15.98 11.25
N THR A 548 -5.46 -16.24 12.53
CA THR A 548 -5.98 -17.54 13.02
C THR A 548 -7.21 -18.03 12.24
N PRO A 549 -8.19 -17.18 11.84
CA PRO A 549 -9.33 -17.61 11.01
C PRO A 549 -8.94 -18.19 9.64
N LEU A 550 -7.75 -17.90 9.12
CA LEU A 550 -7.27 -18.34 7.82
C LEU A 550 -6.51 -19.66 7.84
N ILE A 551 -6.25 -20.26 9.01
CA ILE A 551 -5.49 -21.52 9.11
C ILE A 551 -6.15 -22.63 8.29
N LYS A 552 -7.48 -22.77 8.41
CA LYS A 552 -8.29 -23.72 7.64
C LYS A 552 -9.31 -22.96 6.81
N SER A 553 -8.90 -22.53 5.63
CA SER A 553 -9.68 -21.68 4.73
C SER A 553 -10.12 -22.38 3.45
N GLU A 554 -9.58 -23.57 3.17
CA GLU A 554 -9.90 -24.28 1.94
C GLU A 554 -11.35 -24.76 1.92
N VAL A 555 -12.03 -24.52 0.80
CA VAL A 555 -13.38 -24.99 0.55
C VAL A 555 -13.37 -26.07 -0.54
N PRO A 556 -14.18 -27.13 -0.43
CA PRO A 556 -14.22 -28.18 -1.43
C PRO A 556 -14.82 -27.68 -2.74
N ILE A 557 -14.19 -28.02 -3.86
CA ILE A 557 -14.69 -27.70 -5.19
C ILE A 557 -15.92 -28.57 -5.48
N LYS A 558 -17.08 -27.93 -5.64
CA LYS A 558 -18.35 -28.60 -5.98
C LYS A 558 -18.21 -29.34 -7.32
N SER A 559 -18.63 -30.61 -7.34
CA SER A 559 -18.65 -31.39 -8.58
C SER A 559 -19.84 -31.00 -9.47
N PRO A 560 -19.76 -31.12 -10.81
CA PRO A 560 -20.85 -30.72 -11.72
C PRO A 560 -22.20 -31.42 -11.44
N VAL A 561 -22.18 -32.58 -10.78
CA VAL A 561 -23.36 -33.35 -10.40
C VAL A 561 -24.10 -32.72 -9.22
N GLN A 562 -23.39 -32.08 -8.28
CA GLN A 562 -23.98 -31.45 -7.09
C GLN A 562 -24.68 -30.12 -7.38
N LEU A 563 -24.29 -29.43 -8.46
CA LEU A 563 -24.91 -28.16 -8.87
C LEU A 563 -26.31 -28.37 -9.47
N ARG A 564 -26.60 -29.55 -10.06
CA ARG A 564 -27.93 -29.85 -10.65
C ARG A 564 -28.99 -30.32 -9.66
N SER A 565 -28.62 -30.63 -8.42
CA SER A 565 -29.56 -31.08 -7.38
C SER A 565 -30.11 -29.94 -6.51
N GLN A 566 -29.78 -28.69 -6.83
CA GLN A 566 -30.21 -27.50 -6.08
C GLN A 566 -31.04 -26.49 -6.91
N ASP A 567 -31.34 -26.82 -8.17
CA ASP A 567 -32.24 -26.05 -9.05
C ASP A 567 -33.64 -26.67 -9.14
#